data_AF-A0A7J0ENU6-F1
#
_entry.id   AF-A0A7J0ENU6-F1
#
_cell.length_a   1.000
_cell.length_b   1.000
_cell.length_c   1.000
_cell.angle_alpha   90.00
_cell.angle_beta   90.00
_cell.angle_gamma   90.00
#
_symmetry.space_group_name_H-M   'P 1'
#
loop_
_entity.id
_entity.type
_entity.pdbx_description
1 polymer ?
#
loop_
_entity_poly.entity_id
_entity_poly.type
_entity_poly.pdbx_seq_one_letter_code
_entity_poly.pdbx_strand_id
1 'polypeptide(L)'
;MAPVFSRAAWRCVWHMIQNDLVHGWGLDFALRKMRRRQPAHEKIGVVDEQWIVHQTVPSLGNQGKAENGKAAWEGVRERCRSEWTMFQERMNTAEKVYFEAMGIDPPNATIRH
;
A
#
# COMPACT_ATOMS: atom_id res chain seq x y z
N MET A 1 -6.47 -3.64 -14.15
CA MET A 1 -6.72 -2.25 -13.70
C MET A 1 -5.45 -1.40 -13.71
N ALA A 2 -5.42 -0.32 -14.50
CA ALA A 2 -4.30 0.62 -14.56
C ALA A 2 -4.74 2.03 -14.12
N PRO A 3 -4.34 2.50 -12.90
CA PRO A 3 -4.68 3.83 -12.44
C PRO A 3 -3.76 4.90 -13.05
N VAL A 4 -4.33 6.07 -13.37
CA VAL A 4 -3.59 7.27 -13.76
C VAL A 4 -3.75 8.34 -12.69
N PHE A 5 -2.67 9.03 -12.37
CA PHE A 5 -2.63 10.01 -11.28
C PHE A 5 -2.36 11.41 -11.81
N SER A 6 -3.01 12.41 -11.20
CA SER A 6 -2.55 13.79 -11.34
C SER A 6 -1.08 13.93 -10.90
N ARG A 7 -0.34 14.91 -11.42
CA ARG A 7 1.09 15.12 -11.09
C ARG A 7 1.33 15.26 -9.58
N ALA A 8 0.41 15.88 -8.85
CA ALA A 8 0.50 16.01 -7.39
C ALA A 8 0.23 14.68 -6.66
N ALA A 9 -0.78 13.91 -7.09
CA ALA A 9 -1.06 12.59 -6.54
C ALA A 9 0.09 11.60 -6.84
N TRP A 10 0.66 11.66 -8.05
CA TRP A 10 1.80 10.82 -8.44
C TRP A 10 3.01 11.03 -7.54
N ARG A 11 3.37 12.27 -7.19
CA ARG A 11 4.46 12.53 -6.23
C ARG A 11 4.23 11.82 -4.90
N CYS A 12 3.00 11.84 -4.41
CA CYS A 12 2.62 11.21 -3.16
C CYS A 12 2.67 9.67 -3.26
N VAL A 13 2.16 9.10 -4.35
CA VAL A 13 2.24 7.66 -4.66
C VAL A 13 3.69 7.21 -4.84
N TRP A 14 4.53 8.02 -5.47
CA TRP A 14 5.95 7.74 -5.65
C TRP A 14 6.70 7.68 -4.32
N HIS A 15 6.39 8.58 -3.38
CA HIS A 15 6.94 8.52 -2.02
C HIS A 15 6.35 7.40 -1.17
N MET A 16 5.20 6.83 -1.56
CA MET A 16 4.58 5.66 -0.93
C MET A 16 5.23 4.36 -1.41
N ILE A 17 5.49 4.26 -2.72
CA ILE A 17 6.23 3.16 -3.34
C ILE A 17 7.72 3.40 -3.10
N GLN A 18 8.16 3.18 -1.87
CA GLN A 18 9.59 3.15 -1.58
C GLN A 18 10.17 1.78 -1.97
N ASN A 19 11.42 1.76 -2.42
CA ASN A 19 12.15 0.56 -2.87
C ASN A 19 12.38 -0.50 -1.77
N ASP A 20 11.86 -0.27 -0.56
CA ASP A 20 12.08 -1.12 0.61
C ASP A 20 10.97 -2.16 0.84
N LEU A 21 9.85 -2.07 0.12
CA LEU A 21 8.77 -3.05 0.17
C LEU A 21 8.82 -3.91 -1.09
N VAL A 22 9.08 -5.21 -0.92
CA VAL A 22 8.87 -6.22 -1.96
C VAL A 22 7.37 -6.55 -2.07
N HIS A 23 6.61 -6.29 -1.00
CA HIS A 23 5.17 -6.47 -0.91
C HIS A 23 4.39 -5.32 -1.56
N GLY A 24 3.72 -5.61 -2.69
CA GLY A 24 2.85 -4.66 -3.38
C GLY A 24 1.35 -4.89 -3.17
N TRP A 25 0.92 -5.99 -2.54
CA TRP A 25 -0.51 -6.31 -2.44
C TRP A 25 -1.20 -5.44 -1.39
N GLY A 26 -2.38 -4.92 -1.71
CA GLY A 26 -3.15 -4.04 -0.83
C GLY A 26 -2.67 -2.59 -0.78
N LEU A 27 -1.53 -2.27 -1.40
CA LEU A 27 -1.04 -0.90 -1.57
C LEU A 27 -2.06 -0.01 -2.30
N ASP A 28 -2.77 -0.61 -3.23
CA ASP A 28 -3.85 -0.01 -4.00
C ASP A 28 -4.99 0.54 -3.13
N PHE A 29 -5.27 -0.07 -1.97
CA PHE A 29 -6.25 0.46 -1.01
C PHE A 29 -5.85 1.81 -0.39
N ALA A 30 -4.55 2.12 -0.37
CA ALA A 30 -4.01 3.36 0.17
C ALA A 30 -3.94 4.48 -0.88
N LEU A 31 -4.00 4.18 -2.19
CA LEU A 31 -3.84 5.18 -3.27
C LEU A 31 -4.84 6.34 -3.16
N ARG A 32 -6.09 6.05 -2.74
CA ARG A 32 -7.12 7.10 -2.55
C ARG A 32 -6.73 8.16 -1.53
N LYS A 33 -5.85 7.86 -0.58
CA LYS A 33 -5.39 8.78 0.47
C LYS A 33 -4.48 9.88 -0.11
N MET A 34 -3.91 9.65 -1.30
CA MET A 34 -2.96 10.57 -1.94
C MET A 34 -3.61 11.77 -2.65
N ARG A 35 -4.94 11.93 -2.57
CA ARG A 35 -5.69 12.95 -3.32
C ARG A 35 -5.75 14.36 -2.71
N ARG A 36 -4.95 14.68 -1.67
CA ARG A 36 -4.83 16.02 -1.03
C ARG A 36 -6.13 16.85 -1.01
N ARG A 37 -7.10 16.44 -0.17
CA ARG A 37 -8.44 17.05 0.03
C ARG A 37 -9.39 17.12 -1.17
N GLN A 38 -8.95 16.80 -2.38
CA GLN A 38 -9.82 16.80 -3.56
C GLN A 38 -10.50 15.43 -3.69
N PRO A 39 -11.64 15.31 -4.39
CA PRO A 39 -12.29 14.01 -4.54
C PRO A 39 -11.47 13.06 -5.43
N ALA A 40 -11.57 11.74 -5.19
CA ALA A 40 -10.68 10.77 -5.84
C ALA A 40 -10.88 10.73 -7.36
N HIS A 41 -12.12 10.85 -7.82
CA HIS A 41 -12.48 10.79 -9.23
C HIS A 41 -11.88 11.93 -10.05
N GLU A 42 -11.46 13.03 -9.43
CA GLU A 42 -10.79 14.15 -10.12
C GLU A 42 -9.28 13.96 -10.24
N LYS A 43 -8.66 13.15 -9.36
CA LYS A 43 -7.19 13.03 -9.24
C LYS A 43 -6.64 11.67 -9.56
N ILE A 44 -7.51 10.67 -9.63
CA ILE A 44 -7.21 9.29 -9.92
C ILE A 44 -8.22 8.85 -10.98
N GLY A 45 -7.73 8.56 -12.18
CA GLY A 45 -8.49 7.93 -13.25
C GLY A 45 -8.13 6.46 -13.36
N VAL A 46 -8.94 5.69 -14.10
CA VAL A 46 -8.66 4.31 -14.47
C VAL A 46 -8.75 4.23 -15.99
N VAL A 47 -7.70 3.75 -16.64
CA VAL A 47 -7.64 3.66 -18.12
C VAL A 47 -8.01 2.26 -18.62
N ASP A 48 -7.74 1.25 -17.81
CA ASP A 48 -8.10 -0.14 -18.06
C ASP A 48 -8.85 -0.66 -16.84
N GLU A 49 -10.10 -1.08 -17.05
CA GLU A 49 -11.00 -1.59 -16.01
C GLU A 49 -11.10 -3.12 -15.99
N GLN A 50 -10.32 -3.82 -16.82
CA GLN A 50 -10.30 -5.28 -16.79
C GLN A 50 -9.86 -5.76 -15.40
N TRP A 51 -10.72 -6.61 -14.82
CA TRP A 51 -10.45 -7.28 -13.56
C TRP A 51 -9.54 -8.48 -13.82
N ILE A 52 -8.63 -8.73 -12.88
CA ILE A 52 -7.69 -9.84 -12.93
C ILE A 52 -7.84 -10.60 -11.61
N VAL A 53 -7.89 -11.92 -11.68
CA VAL A 53 -7.87 -12.76 -10.47
C VAL A 53 -6.47 -12.77 -9.89
N HIS A 54 -6.34 -12.28 -8.65
CA HIS A 54 -5.08 -12.37 -7.92
C HIS A 54 -4.94 -13.78 -7.30
N GLN A 55 -4.00 -14.58 -7.80
CA GLN A 55 -3.80 -15.97 -7.33
C GLN A 55 -3.15 -16.07 -5.94
N THR A 56 -2.77 -14.96 -5.32
CA THR A 56 -2.14 -14.91 -3.97
C THR A 56 -0.79 -15.64 -3.90
N VAL A 57 -0.21 -15.99 -5.04
CA VAL A 57 1.13 -16.57 -5.12
C VAL A 57 2.16 -15.45 -4.95
N PRO A 58 3.11 -15.55 -4.01
CA PRO A 58 4.11 -14.52 -3.79
C PRO A 58 5.04 -14.44 -5.01
N SER A 59 5.21 -13.23 -5.53
CA SER A 59 6.30 -12.94 -6.46
C SER A 59 7.64 -13.18 -5.74
N LEU A 60 8.62 -13.68 -6.48
CA LEU A 60 9.95 -13.99 -5.94
C LEU A 60 9.96 -15.10 -4.88
N GLY A 61 9.02 -16.05 -4.92
CA GLY A 61 8.94 -17.17 -3.95
C GLY A 61 10.24 -17.96 -3.76
N ASN A 62 11.10 -18.03 -4.78
CA ASN A 62 12.41 -18.70 -4.72
C ASN A 62 13.51 -17.86 -4.04
N GLN A 63 13.26 -16.60 -3.70
CA GLN A 63 14.21 -15.72 -3.00
C GLN A 63 14.09 -15.80 -1.46
N GLY A 64 13.19 -16.63 -0.94
CA GLY A 64 13.12 -16.91 0.49
C GLY A 64 14.18 -17.91 0.93
N LYS A 65 14.46 -17.95 2.23
CA LYS A 65 15.30 -18.99 2.83
C LYS A 65 14.42 -20.18 3.21
N ALA A 66 14.81 -21.37 2.79
CA ALA A 66 14.24 -22.60 3.31
C ALA A 66 14.93 -22.91 4.65
N GLU A 67 14.20 -22.76 5.75
CA GLU A 67 14.69 -23.03 7.10
C GLU A 67 13.73 -23.99 7.82
N ASN A 68 14.27 -24.88 8.66
CA ASN A 68 13.50 -25.81 9.49
C ASN A 68 12.46 -26.67 8.72
N GLY A 69 12.79 -27.08 7.48
CA GLY A 69 11.91 -27.89 6.64
C GLY A 69 10.78 -27.12 5.95
N LYS A 70 10.67 -25.79 6.14
CA LYS A 70 9.73 -24.93 5.41
C LYS A 70 10.25 -24.62 4.01
N ALA A 71 9.33 -24.52 3.05
CA ALA A 71 9.68 -24.14 1.69
C ALA A 71 10.03 -22.63 1.60
N ALA A 72 10.92 -22.25 0.69
CA ALA A 72 11.40 -20.87 0.53
C ALA A 72 10.26 -19.84 0.37
N TRP A 73 9.16 -20.19 -0.31
CA TRP A 73 8.02 -19.30 -0.52
C TRP A 73 7.29 -18.93 0.78
N GLU A 74 7.37 -19.77 1.82
CA GLU A 74 6.81 -19.46 3.14
C GLU A 74 7.57 -18.31 3.81
N GLY A 75 8.90 -18.30 3.72
CA GLY A 75 9.73 -17.21 4.20
C GLY A 75 9.45 -15.89 3.48
N VAL A 76 9.20 -15.94 2.17
CA VAL A 76 8.76 -14.75 1.40
C VAL A 76 7.41 -14.25 1.89
N ARG A 77 6.46 -15.16 2.18
CA ARG A 77 5.14 -14.80 2.69
C ARG A 77 5.19 -14.20 4.10
N GLU A 78 6.09 -14.67 4.96
CA GLU A 78 6.35 -14.06 6.27
C GLU A 78 6.94 -12.65 6.12
N ARG A 79 7.96 -12.47 5.26
CA ARG A 79 8.53 -11.15 4.95
C ARG A 79 7.50 -10.18 4.39
N CYS A 80 6.65 -10.63 3.46
CA CYS A 80 5.56 -9.83 2.91
C CYS A 80 4.60 -9.32 3.99
N ARG A 81 4.29 -10.16 4.99
CA ARG A 81 3.44 -9.75 6.11
C ARG A 81 4.11 -8.71 7.01
N SER A 82 5.40 -8.86 7.32
CA SER A 82 6.13 -7.86 8.11
C SER A 82 6.26 -6.52 7.38
N GLU A 83 6.53 -6.56 6.07
CA GLU A 83 6.58 -5.38 5.21
C GLU A 83 5.23 -4.66 5.16
N TRP A 84 4.13 -5.41 5.09
CA TRP A 84 2.78 -4.85 5.15
C TRP A 84 2.48 -4.15 6.48
N THR A 85 2.86 -4.75 7.62
CA THR A 85 2.71 -4.11 8.94
C THR A 85 3.49 -2.80 9.01
N MET A 86 4.75 -2.80 8.56
CA MET A 86 5.58 -1.58 8.51
C MET A 86 4.96 -0.50 7.63
N PHE A 87 4.42 -0.88 6.46
CA PHE A 87 3.70 0.05 5.59
C PHE A 87 2.50 0.68 6.29
N GLN A 88 1.68 -0.11 6.97
CA GLN A 88 0.51 0.38 7.70
C GLN A 88 0.90 1.36 8.81
N GLU A 89 1.96 1.07 9.58
CA GLU A 89 2.47 1.95 10.63
C GLU A 89 2.94 3.30 10.06
N ARG A 90 3.69 3.28 8.95
CA ARG A 90 4.15 4.50 8.26
C ARG A 90 2.98 5.33 7.73
N MET A 91 1.99 4.68 7.12
CA MET A 91 0.79 5.36 6.62
C MET A 91 -0.01 5.99 7.76
N ASN A 92 -0.21 5.28 8.87
CA ASN A 92 -0.90 5.81 10.04
C ASN A 92 -0.16 7.02 10.63
N THR A 93 1.18 6.96 10.67
CA THR A 93 2.00 8.07 11.15
C THR A 93 1.89 9.28 10.23
N ALA A 94 1.97 9.08 8.92
CA ALA A 94 1.81 10.15 7.93
C ALA A 94 0.41 10.79 7.99
N GLU A 95 -0.64 9.99 8.22
CA GLU A 95 -2.00 10.49 8.41
C GLU A 95 -2.13 11.34 9.68
N LYS A 96 -1.57 10.89 10.82
CA LYS A 96 -1.57 11.69 12.06
C LYS A 96 -0.91 13.05 11.86
N VAL A 97 0.31 13.06 11.30
CA VAL A 97 1.05 14.31 11.01
C VAL A 97 0.26 15.21 10.06
N TYR A 98 -0.39 14.62 9.05
CA TYR A 98 -1.23 15.37 8.13
C TYR A 98 -2.44 16.01 8.83
N PHE A 99 -3.18 15.26 9.65
CA PHE A 99 -4.34 15.78 10.37
C PHE A 99 -3.97 16.86 11.39
N GLU A 100 -2.89 16.64 12.15
CA GLU A 100 -2.31 17.61 13.09
C GLU A 100 -1.93 18.93 12.39
N ALA A 101 -1.21 18.84 11.27
CA ALA A 101 -0.82 20.02 10.48
C ALA A 101 -2.03 20.80 9.92
N MET A 102 -3.17 20.12 9.75
CA MET A 102 -4.41 20.71 9.26
C MET A 102 -5.36 21.17 10.38
N GLY A 103 -4.98 20.99 11.66
CA GLY A 103 -5.82 21.34 12.81
C GLY A 103 -7.10 20.53 12.92
N ILE A 104 -7.12 19.31 12.37
CA ILE A 104 -8.26 18.39 12.41
C ILE A 104 -7.90 17.26 13.38
N ASP A 105 -8.78 16.95 14.33
CA ASP A 105 -8.58 15.78 15.17
C ASP A 105 -8.61 14.51 14.30
N PRO A 106 -7.56 13.66 14.35
CA PRO A 106 -7.54 12.44 13.56
C PRO A 106 -8.76 11.58 13.95
N PRO A 107 -9.50 11.03 12.96
CA PRO A 107 -10.64 10.19 13.27
C PRO A 107 -10.15 9.02 14.13
N ASN A 108 -10.75 8.87 15.32
CA ASN A 108 -10.45 7.81 16.29
C ASN A 108 -10.06 6.52 15.58
N ALA A 109 -8.85 6.04 15.85
CA ALA A 109 -8.27 4.83 15.29
C ALA A 109 -8.99 3.58 15.82
N THR A 110 -10.25 3.40 15.45
CA THR A 110 -11.06 2.21 15.74
C THR A 110 -12.04 1.98 14.60
N ILE A 111 -11.56 1.39 13.51
CA ILE A 111 -12.37 0.46 12.72
C ILE A 111 -11.47 -0.74 12.41
N ARG A 112 -11.46 -1.69 13.36
CA ARG A 112 -11.15 -3.10 13.04
C ARG A 112 -12.40 -3.65 12.35
N HIS A 113 -12.27 -3.99 11.08
CA HIS A 113 -13.10 -5.02 10.46
C HIS A 113 -12.20 -6.22 10.20
#